data_AF-A0A4S2B0D4-F1
#
_entry.id   AF-A0A4S2B0D4-F1
#
_cell.length_a   1.000
_cell.length_b   1.000
_cell.length_c   1.000
_cell.angle_alpha   90.00
_cell.angle_beta   90.00
_cell.angle_gamma   90.00
#
_symmetry.space_group_name_H-M   'P 1'
#
loop_
_entity.id
_entity.type
_entity.pdbx_description
1 polymer ?
#
loop_
_entity_poly.entity_id
_entity_poly.type
_entity_poly.pdbx_seq_one_letter_code
_entity_poly.pdbx_strand_id
1 'polypeptide(L)'
;MKLNCRNVLMALILLVICPFNNSHAQQAESVYGDAVKAEVKMNYVYTMEEAFKKARELNKPIFFNCFADWAMPCHLMNKAVFSDREFCDYMDKHFVNLFIDVTQGENTDIAKKYDIQYFAHFLILDSDGNVLLRIVGGREKEDMKAAVSLALNPKTTLPGAEQIYQSGKRGKKETRNYLTVLNLANENKKFMEINKEYIRMLKPKEYLRKENWVTFSSTISNKESENFNYLIAHKEKFVKANGAKKVNSLIESLYYWDIMNYAMGKTPYDKMKVIELNNEIQKAGLSDTCNVCRVYPIIHLRGERKYDEMLDYLTKNASQLGVSKLYIDTSLELPDMSGETRGKIINYLNACIEAQKDDSGVVKQLKAFIYKLEHPNGIIFEKGNLAEAMAKAKKEGKLLFVDCYTIWCGPCKRMSNQVFVQEAVGAVYNKQFINVKLDMEQKDGIELNKKHPVTSYPTLLFMDGDGNIVKKIIGAQNADNLLKIASEVIKQ
;
A
#
# COMPACT_ATOMS: atom_id res chain seq x y z
N MET A 1 -51.80 -77.44 11.56
CA MET A 1 -51.27 -78.11 10.35
C MET A 1 -49.98 -77.42 9.96
N LYS A 2 -48.86 -78.15 9.91
CA LYS A 2 -47.53 -77.66 9.49
C LYS A 2 -47.55 -77.28 7.99
N LEU A 3 -46.83 -76.24 7.55
CA LEU A 3 -45.63 -76.33 6.67
C LEU A 3 -45.19 -74.95 6.11
N ASN A 4 -43.86 -74.83 5.99
CA ASN A 4 -43.05 -73.90 5.20
C ASN A 4 -43.52 -73.70 3.74
N CYS A 5 -43.33 -72.49 3.17
CA CYS A 5 -42.29 -72.22 2.14
C CYS A 5 -42.35 -70.80 1.53
N ARG A 6 -41.21 -70.09 1.64
CA ARG A 6 -40.48 -69.32 0.61
C ARG A 6 -41.10 -68.10 -0.12
N ASN A 7 -40.49 -66.94 0.19
CA ASN A 7 -39.83 -65.96 -0.68
C ASN A 7 -40.60 -65.11 -1.72
N VAL A 8 -40.09 -63.86 -1.82
CA VAL A 8 -40.24 -62.82 -2.85
C VAL A 8 -41.40 -61.84 -2.58
N LEU A 9 -41.24 -60.52 -2.49
CA LEU A 9 -40.13 -59.55 -2.42
C LEU A 9 -40.82 -58.18 -2.14
N MET A 10 -40.09 -57.27 -1.49
CA MET A 10 -40.31 -55.82 -1.47
C MET A 10 -41.44 -55.24 -0.61
N ALA A 11 -41.09 -54.80 0.61
CA ALA A 11 -41.83 -53.79 1.36
C ALA A 11 -40.99 -52.50 1.42
N LEU A 12 -41.50 -51.44 0.79
CA LEU A 12 -41.04 -50.06 0.95
C LEU A 12 -41.32 -49.60 2.38
N ILE A 13 -40.26 -49.27 3.14
CA ILE A 13 -40.36 -48.52 4.39
C ILE A 13 -40.08 -47.05 4.05
N LEU A 14 -41.13 -46.24 4.15
CA LEU A 14 -41.07 -44.78 4.18
C LEU A 14 -40.34 -44.33 5.46
N LEU A 15 -39.06 -43.98 5.31
CA LEU A 15 -38.31 -43.20 6.30
C LEU A 15 -38.61 -41.73 6.07
N VAL A 16 -39.31 -41.11 7.04
CA VAL A 16 -39.43 -39.65 7.15
C VAL A 16 -38.04 -39.11 7.47
N ILE A 17 -37.38 -38.56 6.46
CA ILE A 17 -36.13 -37.80 6.62
C ILE A 17 -36.53 -36.38 7.02
N CYS A 18 -36.33 -36.03 8.30
CA CYS A 18 -36.15 -34.65 8.71
C CYS A 18 -34.95 -34.07 7.93
N PRO A 19 -35.09 -32.97 7.17
CA PRO A 19 -33.92 -32.34 6.59
C PRO A 19 -33.13 -31.72 7.74
N PHE A 20 -31.94 -32.27 8.01
CA PHE A 20 -30.89 -31.51 8.67
C PHE A 20 -30.62 -30.29 7.79
N ASN A 21 -30.99 -29.11 8.27
CA ASN A 21 -30.52 -27.85 7.73
C ASN A 21 -29.00 -27.79 7.94
N ASN A 22 -28.24 -28.29 6.96
CA ASN A 22 -26.88 -27.81 6.75
C ASN A 22 -27.02 -26.35 6.29
N SER A 23 -26.88 -25.42 7.22
CA SER A 23 -26.53 -24.04 6.92
C SER A 23 -25.10 -24.02 6.38
N HIS A 24 -24.92 -24.45 5.13
CA HIS A 24 -23.77 -23.98 4.35
C HIS A 24 -23.99 -22.49 4.16
N ALA A 25 -23.26 -21.68 4.93
CA ALA A 25 -23.11 -20.27 4.62
C ALA A 25 -22.68 -20.20 3.14
N GLN A 26 -23.59 -19.73 2.30
CA GLN A 26 -23.37 -19.59 0.87
C GLN A 26 -22.22 -18.61 0.73
N GLN A 27 -21.02 -19.11 0.40
CA GLN A 27 -19.86 -18.25 0.16
C GLN A 27 -20.24 -17.29 -0.97
N ALA A 28 -20.30 -16.00 -0.66
CA ALA A 28 -20.51 -14.96 -1.65
C ALA A 28 -19.46 -15.12 -2.78
N GLU A 29 -19.89 -14.91 -4.03
CA GLU A 29 -18.97 -14.94 -5.16
C GLU A 29 -17.92 -13.84 -5.01
N SER A 30 -16.65 -14.18 -5.22
CA SER A 30 -15.53 -13.24 -5.10
C SER A 30 -15.62 -12.13 -6.16
N VAL A 31 -15.27 -10.89 -5.78
CA VAL A 31 -15.18 -9.73 -6.69
C VAL A 31 -14.16 -9.91 -7.82
N TYR A 32 -13.28 -10.91 -7.72
CA TYR A 32 -12.28 -11.25 -8.73
C TYR A 32 -12.62 -12.53 -9.53
N GLY A 33 -13.75 -13.18 -9.25
CA GLY A 33 -14.16 -14.43 -9.90
C GLY A 33 -13.14 -15.57 -9.74
N ASP A 34 -13.05 -16.45 -10.74
CA ASP A 34 -12.19 -17.65 -10.68
C ASP A 34 -10.67 -17.34 -10.68
N ALA A 35 -10.25 -16.13 -11.05
CA ALA A 35 -8.83 -15.77 -11.18
C ALA A 35 -8.03 -15.84 -9.86
N VAL A 36 -8.72 -15.69 -8.74
CA VAL A 36 -8.15 -15.73 -7.38
C VAL A 36 -8.46 -17.03 -6.64
N LYS A 37 -9.21 -17.94 -7.27
CA LYS A 37 -9.64 -19.20 -6.67
C LYS A 37 -8.42 -20.04 -6.30
N ALA A 38 -8.37 -20.45 -5.04
CA ALA A 38 -7.36 -21.34 -4.52
C ALA A 38 -8.05 -22.51 -3.81
N GLU A 39 -7.59 -23.72 -4.06
CA GLU A 39 -8.05 -24.92 -3.35
C GLU A 39 -7.38 -24.94 -1.96
N VAL A 40 -7.94 -24.20 -1.01
CA VAL A 40 -7.48 -24.21 0.39
C VAL A 40 -7.99 -25.49 1.06
N LYS A 41 -7.06 -26.25 1.67
CA LYS A 41 -7.34 -27.59 2.26
C LYS A 41 -7.42 -27.59 3.78
N MET A 42 -7.33 -26.41 4.38
CA MET A 42 -7.37 -26.24 5.83
C MET A 42 -8.79 -26.49 6.37
N ASN A 43 -8.90 -27.19 7.49
CA ASN A 43 -10.19 -27.49 8.12
C ASN A 43 -10.75 -26.26 8.83
N TYR A 44 -11.45 -25.43 8.06
CA TYR A 44 -12.02 -24.18 8.56
C TYR A 44 -13.36 -24.35 9.28
N VAL A 45 -13.55 -23.51 10.29
CA VAL A 45 -14.86 -23.08 10.78
C VAL A 45 -15.10 -21.63 10.36
N TYR A 46 -16.37 -21.21 10.37
CA TYR A 46 -16.79 -19.94 9.77
C TYR A 46 -17.49 -18.98 10.74
N THR A 47 -17.56 -19.33 12.03
CA THR A 47 -18.12 -18.47 13.07
C THR A 47 -17.23 -18.44 14.31
N MET A 48 -17.24 -17.30 15.02
CA MET A 48 -16.51 -17.17 16.28
C MET A 48 -17.01 -18.16 17.33
N GLU A 49 -18.33 -18.39 17.39
CA GLU A 49 -18.96 -19.30 18.34
C GLU A 49 -18.46 -20.75 18.16
N GLU A 50 -18.46 -21.25 16.92
CA GLU A 50 -17.97 -22.59 16.62
C GLU A 50 -16.46 -22.70 16.92
N ALA A 51 -15.69 -21.67 16.57
CA ALA A 51 -14.25 -21.64 16.84
C ALA A 51 -13.95 -21.72 18.34
N PHE A 52 -14.63 -20.92 19.17
CA PHE A 52 -14.47 -20.93 20.62
C PHE A 52 -14.87 -22.27 21.23
N LYS A 53 -15.98 -22.86 20.78
CA LYS A 53 -16.42 -24.18 21.23
C LYS A 53 -15.36 -25.25 20.93
N LYS A 54 -14.91 -25.37 19.68
CA LYS A 54 -13.89 -26.35 19.28
C LYS A 54 -12.55 -26.10 19.96
N ALA A 55 -12.16 -24.84 20.16
CA ALA A 55 -10.91 -24.50 20.84
C ALA A 55 -10.88 -25.03 22.27
N ARG A 56 -12.01 -24.90 23.00
CA ARG A 56 -12.16 -25.48 24.35
C ARG A 56 -12.17 -27.01 24.32
N GLU A 57 -12.92 -27.62 23.41
CA GLU A 57 -13.03 -29.08 23.30
C GLU A 57 -11.69 -29.75 22.94
N LEU A 58 -10.93 -29.13 22.04
CA LEU A 58 -9.67 -29.67 21.53
C LEU A 58 -8.44 -29.18 22.29
N ASN A 59 -8.61 -28.23 23.21
CA ASN A 59 -7.53 -27.52 23.91
C ASN A 59 -6.47 -26.96 22.93
N LYS A 60 -6.94 -26.25 21.89
CA LYS A 60 -6.10 -25.65 20.85
C LYS A 60 -6.38 -24.15 20.73
N PRO A 61 -5.35 -23.32 20.47
CA PRO A 61 -5.56 -21.93 20.09
C PRO A 61 -6.28 -21.82 18.74
N ILE A 62 -6.89 -20.68 18.49
CA ILE A 62 -7.62 -20.39 17.26
C ILE A 62 -6.71 -19.60 16.33
N PHE A 63 -6.46 -20.12 15.12
CA PHE A 63 -5.88 -19.33 14.04
C PHE A 63 -7.02 -18.65 13.29
N PHE A 64 -7.10 -17.33 13.36
CA PHE A 64 -8.13 -16.53 12.72
C PHE A 64 -7.58 -15.81 11.50
N ASN A 65 -8.02 -16.24 10.32
CA ASN A 65 -7.83 -15.55 9.05
C ASN A 65 -8.88 -14.45 8.89
N CYS A 66 -8.47 -13.20 9.16
CA CYS A 66 -9.31 -12.01 9.03
C CYS A 66 -9.35 -11.58 7.56
N PHE A 67 -10.24 -12.21 6.81
CA PHE A 67 -10.29 -12.10 5.36
C PHE A 67 -11.06 -10.84 4.92
N ALA A 68 -10.75 -10.38 3.71
CA ALA A 68 -11.55 -9.40 2.99
C ALA A 68 -11.45 -9.73 1.50
N ASP A 69 -12.58 -10.01 0.88
CA ASP A 69 -12.57 -10.50 -0.50
C ASP A 69 -12.01 -9.49 -1.51
N TRP A 70 -12.22 -8.20 -1.31
CA TRP A 70 -11.65 -7.15 -2.16
C TRP A 70 -10.15 -6.92 -1.92
N ALA A 71 -9.54 -7.58 -0.94
CA ALA A 71 -8.13 -7.42 -0.63
C ALA A 71 -7.28 -8.49 -1.33
N MET A 72 -6.66 -8.13 -2.46
CA MET A 72 -5.76 -9.02 -3.22
C MET A 72 -4.69 -9.73 -2.38
N PRO A 73 -4.04 -9.11 -1.38
CA PRO A 73 -3.08 -9.80 -0.52
C PRO A 73 -3.67 -11.02 0.22
N CYS A 74 -4.95 -11.01 0.58
CA CYS A 74 -5.61 -12.14 1.23
C CYS A 74 -5.68 -13.35 0.28
N HIS A 75 -6.08 -13.11 -0.97
CA HIS A 75 -6.14 -14.14 -2.02
C HIS A 75 -4.75 -14.71 -2.35
N LEU A 76 -3.72 -13.86 -2.37
CA LEU A 76 -2.34 -14.30 -2.56
C LEU A 76 -1.88 -15.24 -1.44
N MET A 77 -2.27 -14.98 -0.19
CA MET A 77 -1.98 -15.89 0.92
C MET A 77 -2.70 -17.23 0.78
N ASN A 78 -3.97 -17.22 0.36
CA ASN A 78 -4.72 -18.46 0.07
C ASN A 78 -4.01 -19.28 -1.02
N LYS A 79 -3.54 -18.63 -2.08
CA LYS A 79 -2.90 -19.30 -3.22
C LYS A 79 -1.48 -19.77 -2.93
N ALA A 80 -0.67 -18.98 -2.22
CA ALA A 80 0.76 -19.25 -2.04
C ALA A 80 1.09 -19.99 -0.75
N VAL A 81 0.22 -19.95 0.26
CA VAL A 81 0.48 -20.52 1.59
C VAL A 81 -0.61 -21.50 2.00
N PHE A 82 -1.87 -21.08 1.98
CA PHE A 82 -2.97 -21.92 2.51
C PHE A 82 -3.51 -22.97 1.54
N SER A 83 -2.92 -23.08 0.34
CA SER A 83 -3.15 -24.18 -0.60
C SER A 83 -2.14 -25.32 -0.42
N ASP A 84 -1.05 -25.08 0.32
CA ASP A 84 0.01 -26.06 0.55
C ASP A 84 -0.44 -27.12 1.57
N ARG A 85 -0.36 -28.38 1.17
CA ARG A 85 -0.85 -29.52 1.97
C ARG A 85 -0.11 -29.64 3.31
N GLU A 86 1.21 -29.54 3.30
CA GLU A 86 2.02 -29.71 4.51
C GLU A 86 1.75 -28.59 5.51
N PHE A 87 1.57 -27.36 5.01
CA PHE A 87 1.17 -26.23 5.83
C PHE A 87 -0.22 -26.45 6.44
N CYS A 88 -1.22 -26.85 5.64
CA CYS A 88 -2.58 -27.10 6.13
C CYS A 88 -2.61 -28.21 7.19
N ASP A 89 -1.92 -29.33 6.95
CA ASP A 89 -1.85 -30.45 7.90
C ASP A 89 -1.20 -30.01 9.23
N TYR A 90 -0.18 -29.15 9.18
CA TYR A 90 0.41 -28.53 10.37
C TYR A 90 -0.61 -27.64 11.10
N MET A 91 -1.32 -26.79 10.37
CA MET A 91 -2.32 -25.89 10.97
C MET A 91 -3.45 -26.66 11.63
N ASP A 92 -4.04 -27.65 10.97
CA ASP A 92 -5.12 -28.49 11.51
C ASP A 92 -4.69 -29.28 12.75
N LYS A 93 -3.42 -29.70 12.79
CA LYS A 93 -2.84 -30.36 13.96
C LYS A 93 -2.76 -29.45 15.17
N HIS A 94 -2.43 -28.17 14.98
CA HIS A 94 -2.07 -27.27 16.07
C HIS A 94 -3.11 -26.21 16.44
N PHE A 95 -4.03 -25.89 15.52
CA PHE A 95 -4.97 -24.79 15.67
C PHE A 95 -6.40 -25.23 15.33
N VAL A 96 -7.38 -24.50 15.86
CA VAL A 96 -8.71 -24.42 15.26
C VAL A 96 -8.66 -23.30 14.22
N ASN A 97 -8.85 -23.63 12.95
CA ASN A 97 -8.72 -22.67 11.86
C ASN A 97 -10.05 -21.97 11.62
N LEU A 98 -10.10 -20.66 11.81
CA LEU A 98 -11.26 -19.81 11.62
C LEU A 98 -11.06 -18.92 10.38
N PHE A 99 -12.07 -18.89 9.51
CA PHE A 99 -12.11 -18.03 8.33
C PHE A 99 -13.37 -17.16 8.37
N ILE A 100 -13.21 -15.84 8.46
CA ILE A 100 -14.33 -14.90 8.37
C ILE A 100 -13.92 -13.76 7.45
N ASP A 101 -14.80 -13.39 6.51
CA ASP A 101 -14.73 -12.08 5.88
C ASP A 101 -15.22 -11.01 6.86
N VAL A 102 -14.26 -10.26 7.42
CA VAL A 102 -14.54 -9.26 8.48
C VAL A 102 -15.09 -7.94 7.93
N THR A 103 -15.30 -7.85 6.62
CA THR A 103 -15.83 -6.65 5.95
C THR A 103 -17.31 -6.76 5.61
N GLN A 104 -17.94 -7.90 5.90
CA GLN A 104 -19.33 -8.18 5.54
C GLN A 104 -20.26 -8.21 6.76
N GLY A 105 -21.40 -7.53 6.64
CA GLY A 105 -22.52 -7.62 7.59
C GLY A 105 -22.12 -7.44 9.07
N GLU A 106 -22.57 -8.36 9.91
CA GLU A 106 -22.30 -8.39 11.35
C GLU A 106 -20.83 -8.61 11.72
N ASN A 107 -20.00 -9.11 10.79
CA ASN A 107 -18.58 -9.33 11.05
C ASN A 107 -17.78 -8.03 11.12
N THR A 108 -18.35 -6.90 10.69
CA THR A 108 -17.71 -5.59 10.80
C THR A 108 -17.45 -5.17 12.25
N ASP A 109 -18.24 -5.65 13.21
CA ASP A 109 -17.98 -5.42 14.64
C ASP A 109 -16.83 -6.28 15.17
N ILE A 110 -16.56 -7.44 14.55
CA ILE A 110 -15.37 -8.25 14.84
C ILE A 110 -14.12 -7.48 14.41
N ALA A 111 -14.14 -6.84 13.24
CA ALA A 111 -13.03 -6.00 12.77
C ALA A 111 -12.71 -4.87 13.75
N LYS A 112 -13.74 -4.20 14.29
CA LYS A 112 -13.58 -3.15 15.30
C LYS A 112 -13.05 -3.72 16.62
N LYS A 113 -13.62 -4.82 17.12
CA LYS A 113 -13.24 -5.46 18.39
C LYS A 113 -11.74 -5.79 18.42
N TYR A 114 -11.21 -6.30 17.32
CA TYR A 114 -9.81 -6.71 17.22
C TYR A 114 -8.90 -5.69 16.54
N ASP A 115 -9.37 -4.46 16.29
CA ASP A 115 -8.62 -3.39 15.65
C ASP A 115 -7.92 -3.83 14.35
N ILE A 116 -8.70 -4.36 13.41
CA ILE A 116 -8.21 -4.84 12.11
C ILE A 116 -8.20 -3.68 11.12
N GLN A 117 -7.02 -3.10 10.90
CA GLN A 117 -6.82 -1.92 10.04
C GLN A 117 -6.21 -2.23 8.67
N TYR A 118 -5.60 -3.41 8.52
CA TYR A 118 -4.91 -3.87 7.32
C TYR A 118 -5.41 -5.27 6.94
N PHE A 119 -5.19 -5.70 5.70
CA PHE A 119 -5.61 -6.99 5.17
C PHE A 119 -4.42 -7.85 4.72
N ALA A 120 -4.60 -9.17 4.63
CA ALA A 120 -3.60 -10.18 5.00
C ALA A 120 -3.23 -10.05 6.49
N HIS A 121 -4.26 -10.12 7.34
CA HIS A 121 -4.18 -9.96 8.78
C HIS A 121 -4.63 -11.26 9.45
N PHE A 122 -3.83 -11.75 10.38
CA PHE A 122 -4.11 -12.98 11.10
C PHE A 122 -4.00 -12.74 12.59
N LEU A 123 -4.93 -13.33 13.33
CA LEU A 123 -4.87 -13.37 14.78
C LEU A 123 -4.67 -14.81 15.23
N ILE A 124 -3.96 -14.97 16.34
CA ILE A 124 -4.03 -16.20 17.11
C ILE A 124 -4.69 -15.86 18.43
N LEU A 125 -5.80 -16.52 18.71
CA LEU A 125 -6.60 -16.29 19.90
C LEU A 125 -6.50 -17.50 20.84
N ASP A 126 -6.66 -17.26 22.13
CA ASP A 126 -7.02 -18.33 23.06
C ASP A 126 -8.51 -18.70 22.92
N SER A 127 -8.95 -19.67 23.72
CA SER A 127 -10.34 -20.16 23.74
C SER A 127 -11.37 -19.14 24.23
N ASP A 128 -10.91 -18.07 24.90
CA ASP A 128 -11.74 -16.99 25.42
C ASP A 128 -11.75 -15.78 24.48
N GLY A 129 -10.99 -15.85 23.39
CA GLY A 129 -10.91 -14.83 22.36
C GLY A 129 -9.90 -13.72 22.67
N ASN A 130 -9.01 -13.90 23.65
CA ASN A 130 -7.90 -12.98 23.88
C ASN A 130 -6.80 -13.18 22.84
N VAL A 131 -6.13 -12.10 22.46
CA VAL A 131 -5.08 -12.13 21.43
C VAL A 131 -3.77 -12.68 22.00
N LEU A 132 -3.34 -13.85 21.51
CA LEU A 132 -2.02 -14.42 21.77
C LEU A 132 -0.97 -13.86 20.81
N LEU A 133 -1.33 -13.70 19.53
CA LEU A 133 -0.48 -13.09 18.51
C LEU A 133 -1.31 -12.30 17.50
N ARG A 134 -0.70 -11.24 16.97
CA ARG A 134 -1.14 -10.54 15.78
C ARG A 134 -0.07 -10.68 14.71
N ILE A 135 -0.47 -11.04 13.50
CA ILE A 135 0.41 -11.18 12.34
C ILE A 135 -0.16 -10.28 11.23
N VAL A 136 0.48 -9.14 11.04
CA VAL A 136 0.14 -8.17 10.01
C VAL A 136 1.02 -8.40 8.77
N GLY A 137 0.38 -8.45 7.61
CA GLY A 137 1.02 -8.59 6.31
C GLY A 137 1.25 -10.05 5.88
N GLY A 138 1.28 -10.25 4.57
CA GLY A 138 1.56 -11.55 3.95
C GLY A 138 3.00 -12.01 4.18
N ARG A 139 3.19 -13.33 4.23
CA ARG A 139 4.48 -14.00 4.49
C ARG A 139 4.63 -15.22 3.60
N GLU A 140 5.87 -15.59 3.31
CA GLU A 140 6.17 -16.87 2.66
C GLU A 140 5.87 -18.03 3.61
N LYS A 141 5.63 -19.23 3.08
CA LYS A 141 5.15 -20.41 3.81
C LYS A 141 5.94 -20.71 5.10
N GLU A 142 7.26 -20.76 5.01
CA GLU A 142 8.12 -21.07 6.15
C GLU A 142 8.12 -19.96 7.21
N ASP A 143 8.12 -18.70 6.79
CA ASP A 143 8.03 -17.55 7.69
C ASP A 143 6.66 -17.49 8.38
N MET A 144 5.59 -17.87 7.68
CA MET A 144 4.24 -17.97 8.24
C MET A 144 4.17 -19.09 9.28
N LYS A 145 4.69 -20.28 8.97
CA LYS A 145 4.76 -21.43 9.89
C LYS A 145 5.56 -21.07 11.15
N ALA A 146 6.70 -20.40 10.98
CA ALA A 146 7.50 -19.91 12.10
C ALA A 146 6.72 -18.88 12.94
N ALA A 147 6.03 -17.94 12.33
CA ALA A 147 5.25 -16.91 13.04
C ALA A 147 4.12 -17.52 13.87
N VAL A 148 3.30 -18.40 13.30
CA VAL A 148 2.17 -19.00 14.04
C VAL A 148 2.64 -19.92 15.17
N SER A 149 3.80 -20.59 15.00
CA SER A 149 4.35 -21.49 16.02
C SER A 149 4.71 -20.79 17.34
N LEU A 150 4.93 -19.47 17.31
CA LEU A 150 5.22 -18.68 18.50
C LEU A 150 4.04 -18.69 19.50
N ALA A 151 2.80 -18.90 19.04
CA ALA A 151 1.65 -18.97 19.94
C ALA A 151 1.57 -20.29 20.72
N LEU A 152 2.31 -21.32 20.31
CA LEU A 152 2.32 -22.63 20.97
C LEU A 152 3.16 -22.65 22.26
N ASN A 153 3.83 -21.54 22.59
CA ASN A 153 4.55 -21.36 23.85
C ASN A 153 4.14 -20.02 24.48
N PRO A 154 3.56 -20.03 25.70
CA PRO A 154 3.13 -18.81 26.37
C PRO A 154 4.20 -17.72 26.44
N LYS A 155 5.48 -18.09 26.58
CA LYS A 155 6.62 -17.15 26.68
C LYS A 155 6.96 -16.43 25.37
N THR A 156 6.43 -16.91 24.25
CA THR A 156 6.64 -16.34 22.91
C THR A 156 5.38 -15.76 22.29
N THR A 157 4.28 -15.73 23.04
CA THR A 157 3.09 -14.93 22.71
C THR A 157 3.39 -13.44 22.89
N LEU A 158 2.60 -12.57 22.29
CA LEU A 158 2.68 -11.12 22.51
C LEU A 158 2.54 -10.76 24.00
N PRO A 159 1.47 -11.16 24.73
CA PRO A 159 1.35 -10.85 26.16
C PRO A 159 2.45 -11.49 27.01
N GLY A 160 2.85 -12.73 26.73
CA GLY A 160 3.87 -13.41 27.53
C GLY A 160 5.28 -12.85 27.34
N ALA A 161 5.65 -12.47 26.11
CA ALA A 161 6.92 -11.81 25.84
C ALA A 161 6.97 -10.41 26.47
N GLU A 162 5.86 -9.68 26.43
CA GLU A 162 5.72 -8.39 27.12
C GLU A 162 5.90 -8.55 28.64
N GLN A 163 5.21 -9.51 29.25
CA GLN A 163 5.32 -9.76 30.69
C GLN A 163 6.77 -10.08 31.12
N ILE A 164 7.49 -10.90 30.34
CA ILE A 164 8.91 -11.22 30.61
C ILE A 164 9.77 -9.97 30.54
N TYR A 165 9.57 -9.13 29.52
CA TYR A 165 10.33 -7.90 29.35
C TYR A 165 10.04 -6.89 30.48
N GLN A 166 8.77 -6.75 30.88
CA GLN A 166 8.32 -5.90 31.97
C GLN A 166 8.81 -6.38 33.34
N SER A 167 8.98 -7.70 33.54
CA SER A 167 9.53 -8.26 34.78
C SER A 167 11.04 -8.00 34.97
N GLY A 168 11.68 -7.27 34.06
CA GLY A 168 13.11 -6.98 34.08
C GLY A 168 14.00 -8.06 33.45
N LYS A 169 13.44 -9.18 32.97
CA LYS A 169 14.20 -10.23 32.28
C LYS A 169 14.50 -9.84 30.83
N ARG A 170 15.42 -8.88 30.65
CA ARG A 170 15.77 -8.25 29.36
C ARG A 170 17.07 -8.77 28.77
N GLY A 171 17.29 -10.09 28.83
CA GLY A 171 18.41 -10.73 28.14
C GLY A 171 18.29 -10.62 26.62
N LYS A 172 19.36 -10.92 25.87
CA LYS A 172 19.35 -10.83 24.39
C LYS A 172 18.23 -11.68 23.78
N LYS A 173 18.06 -12.90 24.28
CA LYS A 173 17.06 -13.83 23.76
C LYS A 173 15.64 -13.35 24.04
N GLU A 174 15.38 -12.91 25.27
CA GLU A 174 14.07 -12.44 25.73
C GLU A 174 13.67 -11.16 25.00
N THR A 175 14.59 -10.20 24.91
CA THR A 175 14.35 -8.93 24.19
C THR A 175 14.12 -9.17 22.70
N ARG A 176 14.91 -10.05 22.06
CA ARG A 176 14.69 -10.41 20.65
C ARG A 176 13.33 -11.07 20.44
N ASN A 177 12.94 -11.99 21.31
CA ASN A 177 11.62 -12.64 21.20
C ASN A 177 10.50 -11.59 21.27
N TYR A 178 10.63 -10.61 22.16
CA TYR A 178 9.66 -9.53 22.26
C TYR A 178 9.63 -8.64 21.00
N LEU A 179 10.80 -8.27 20.48
CA LEU A 179 10.92 -7.53 19.21
C LEU A 179 10.29 -8.30 18.03
N THR A 180 10.44 -9.62 17.99
CA THR A 180 9.81 -10.45 16.95
C THR A 180 8.28 -10.29 16.99
N VAL A 181 7.64 -10.46 18.14
CA VAL A 181 6.18 -10.38 18.24
C VAL A 181 5.64 -8.96 18.05
N LEU A 182 6.39 -7.92 18.47
CA LEU A 182 6.05 -6.53 18.17
C LEU A 182 6.09 -6.25 16.67
N ASN A 183 7.12 -6.73 15.97
CA ASN A 183 7.23 -6.61 14.52
C ASN A 183 6.11 -7.38 13.79
N LEU A 184 5.75 -8.57 14.26
CA LEU A 184 4.59 -9.31 13.71
C LEU A 184 3.29 -8.52 13.88
N ALA A 185 3.11 -7.87 15.03
CA ALA A 185 1.93 -7.10 15.37
C ALA A 185 1.88 -5.70 14.74
N ASN A 186 2.93 -5.28 14.00
CA ASN A 186 3.10 -3.92 13.47
C ASN A 186 3.13 -2.82 14.56
N GLU A 187 3.62 -3.17 15.76
CA GLU A 187 3.78 -2.26 16.91
C GLU A 187 5.05 -1.39 16.77
N ASN A 188 5.15 -0.66 15.64
CA ASN A 188 6.38 -0.03 15.17
C ASN A 188 7.02 0.92 16.18
N LYS A 189 6.21 1.74 16.87
CA LYS A 189 6.73 2.69 17.86
C LYS A 189 7.46 1.96 18.99
N LYS A 190 6.80 0.98 19.60
CA LYS A 190 7.34 0.18 20.70
C LYS A 190 8.52 -0.69 20.25
N PHE A 191 8.41 -1.27 19.06
CA PHE A 191 9.51 -1.99 18.42
C PHE A 191 10.76 -1.11 18.31
N MET A 192 10.64 0.11 17.77
CA MET A 192 11.78 1.00 17.57
C MET A 192 12.40 1.49 18.88
N GLU A 193 11.58 1.75 19.90
CA GLU A 193 12.05 2.12 21.24
C GLU A 193 12.91 1.00 21.86
N ILE A 194 12.41 -0.23 21.86
CA ILE A 194 13.10 -1.38 22.46
C ILE A 194 14.29 -1.82 21.60
N ASN A 195 14.19 -1.72 20.27
CA ASN A 195 15.25 -2.16 19.37
C ASN A 195 16.53 -1.31 19.54
N LYS A 196 16.39 -0.03 19.90
CA LYS A 196 17.54 0.83 20.26
C LYS A 196 18.34 0.26 21.43
N GLU A 197 17.67 -0.30 22.44
CA GLU A 197 18.34 -0.97 23.56
C GLU A 197 18.97 -2.27 23.10
N TYR A 198 18.23 -3.10 22.36
CA TYR A 198 18.69 -4.40 21.89
C TYR A 198 19.95 -4.32 21.04
N ILE A 199 20.01 -3.37 20.09
CA ILE A 199 21.17 -3.19 19.21
C ILE A 199 22.43 -2.85 20.01
N ARG A 200 22.32 -2.04 21.08
CA ARG A 200 23.45 -1.72 21.96
C ARG A 200 23.98 -2.93 22.73
N MET A 201 23.16 -3.98 22.91
CA MET A 201 23.60 -5.22 23.55
C MET A 201 24.41 -6.11 22.59
N LEU A 202 24.28 -5.92 21.28
CA LEU A 202 24.91 -6.75 20.27
C LEU A 202 26.32 -6.29 19.96
N LYS A 203 27.22 -7.24 19.73
CA LYS A 203 28.51 -6.98 19.09
C LYS A 203 28.31 -6.92 17.58
N PRO A 204 29.13 -6.17 16.80
CA PRO A 204 28.94 -6.05 15.35
C PRO A 204 28.84 -7.39 14.61
N LYS A 205 29.66 -8.38 14.97
CA LYS A 205 29.59 -9.74 14.40
C LYS A 205 28.24 -10.45 14.60
N GLU A 206 27.45 -10.04 15.58
CA GLU A 206 26.13 -10.60 15.86
C GLU A 206 25.06 -10.02 14.92
N TYR A 207 25.28 -8.87 14.27
CA TYR A 207 24.37 -8.33 13.26
C TYR A 207 24.19 -9.29 12.08
N LEU A 208 25.24 -10.04 11.75
CA LEU A 208 25.29 -10.98 10.62
C LEU A 208 24.41 -12.22 10.82
N ARG A 209 23.87 -12.44 12.02
CA ARG A 209 23.01 -13.60 12.31
C ARG A 209 21.63 -13.40 11.72
N LYS A 210 21.06 -14.45 11.12
CA LYS A 210 19.74 -14.43 10.45
C LYS A 210 18.64 -13.89 11.38
N GLU A 211 18.66 -14.31 12.65
CA GLU A 211 17.69 -13.86 13.66
C GLU A 211 17.73 -12.35 13.98
N ASN A 212 18.82 -11.66 13.66
CA ASN A 212 19.02 -10.24 13.96
C ASN A 212 18.79 -9.36 12.73
N TRP A 213 18.45 -9.96 11.58
CA TRP A 213 18.26 -9.21 10.34
C TRP A 213 17.23 -8.10 10.49
N VAL A 214 16.02 -8.42 10.99
CA VAL A 214 14.93 -7.44 11.13
C VAL A 214 15.33 -6.28 12.05
N THR A 215 15.91 -6.61 13.21
CA THR A 215 16.38 -5.62 14.18
C THR A 215 17.49 -4.75 13.60
N PHE A 216 18.47 -5.33 12.91
CA PHE A 216 19.57 -4.59 12.29
C PHE A 216 19.08 -3.74 11.12
N SER A 217 18.32 -4.31 10.18
CA SER A 217 17.84 -3.59 8.99
C SER A 217 16.97 -2.40 9.35
N SER A 218 16.19 -2.47 10.42
CA SER A 218 15.36 -1.35 10.88
C SER A 218 16.17 -0.14 11.41
N THR A 219 17.47 -0.32 11.66
CA THR A 219 18.36 0.80 12.06
C THR A 219 18.92 1.57 10.88
N ILE A 220 18.73 1.07 9.65
CA ILE A 220 19.23 1.71 8.43
C ILE A 220 18.18 2.73 7.99
N SER A 221 18.37 3.99 8.39
CA SER A 221 17.46 5.09 8.06
C SER A 221 17.67 5.65 6.65
N ASN A 222 18.90 5.61 6.15
CA ASN A 222 19.31 6.13 4.85
C ASN A 222 20.66 5.54 4.41
N LYS A 223 21.09 5.90 3.20
CA LYS A 223 22.36 5.50 2.57
C LYS A 223 23.63 6.11 3.22
N GLU A 224 23.47 7.05 4.15
CA GLU A 224 24.59 7.69 4.87
C GLU A 224 24.83 7.08 6.25
N SER A 225 23.89 6.25 6.74
CA SER A 225 23.96 5.67 8.08
C SER A 225 25.15 4.71 8.24
N GLU A 226 25.75 4.69 9.43
CA GLU A 226 26.86 3.77 9.75
C GLU A 226 26.47 2.29 9.50
N ASN A 227 25.23 1.92 9.81
CA ASN A 227 24.74 0.57 9.60
C ASN A 227 24.48 0.24 8.13
N PHE A 228 24.20 1.23 7.27
CA PHE A 228 24.23 1.02 5.83
C PHE A 228 25.65 0.70 5.35
N ASN A 229 26.65 1.48 5.78
CA ASN A 229 28.05 1.22 5.45
C ASN A 229 28.48 -0.17 5.92
N TYR A 230 28.06 -0.58 7.13
CA TYR A 230 28.28 -1.94 7.65
C TYR A 230 27.59 -3.02 6.79
N LEU A 231 26.35 -2.78 6.36
CA LEU A 231 25.61 -3.69 5.47
C LEU A 231 26.37 -3.90 4.16
N ILE A 232 26.82 -2.83 3.51
CA ILE A 232 27.55 -2.91 2.24
C ILE A 232 28.90 -3.63 2.43
N ALA A 233 29.67 -3.27 3.44
CA ALA A 233 30.96 -3.90 3.74
C ALA A 233 30.87 -5.41 4.08
N HIS A 234 29.70 -5.88 4.52
CA HIS A 234 29.46 -7.27 4.88
C HIS A 234 28.35 -7.94 4.06
N LYS A 235 28.03 -7.38 2.89
CA LYS A 235 26.88 -7.78 2.07
C LYS A 235 26.85 -9.29 1.80
N GLU A 236 27.97 -9.89 1.40
CA GLU A 236 28.05 -11.33 1.13
C GLU A 236 27.64 -12.20 2.32
N LYS A 237 28.01 -11.80 3.54
CA LYS A 237 27.66 -12.51 4.77
C LYS A 237 26.17 -12.37 5.08
N PHE A 238 25.62 -11.17 4.89
CA PHE A 238 24.18 -10.96 5.01
C PHE A 238 23.39 -11.75 3.97
N VAL A 239 23.85 -11.79 2.71
CA VAL A 239 23.26 -12.56 1.63
C VAL A 239 23.30 -14.05 1.95
N LYS A 240 24.42 -14.57 2.45
CA LYS A 240 24.54 -15.96 2.88
C LYS A 240 23.57 -16.31 4.01
N ALA A 241 23.35 -15.38 4.95
CA ALA A 241 22.47 -15.62 6.10
C ALA A 241 20.97 -15.43 5.80
N ASN A 242 20.61 -14.52 4.89
CA ASN A 242 19.23 -14.04 4.71
C ASN A 242 18.68 -14.22 3.28
N GLY A 243 19.54 -14.56 2.32
CA GLY A 243 19.20 -14.64 0.90
C GLY A 243 19.42 -13.32 0.16
N ALA A 244 19.82 -13.43 -1.10
CA ALA A 244 20.16 -12.28 -1.95
C ALA A 244 18.98 -11.33 -2.17
N LYS A 245 17.79 -11.88 -2.42
CA LYS A 245 16.56 -11.10 -2.64
C LYS A 245 16.30 -10.13 -1.48
N LYS A 246 16.29 -10.63 -0.24
CA LYS A 246 15.97 -9.84 0.96
C LYS A 246 16.98 -8.70 1.20
N VAL A 247 18.26 -8.99 1.05
CA VAL A 247 19.34 -8.02 1.24
C VAL A 247 19.33 -6.97 0.13
N ASN A 248 19.24 -7.39 -1.12
CA ASN A 248 19.27 -6.49 -2.26
C ASN A 248 18.02 -5.59 -2.31
N SER A 249 16.83 -6.10 -1.95
CA SER A 249 15.63 -5.27 -1.90
C SER A 249 15.71 -4.16 -0.85
N LEU A 250 16.38 -4.39 0.28
CA LEU A 250 16.64 -3.33 1.26
C LEU A 250 17.61 -2.28 0.73
N ILE A 251 18.71 -2.70 0.09
CA ILE A 251 19.67 -1.77 -0.48
C ILE A 251 19.01 -0.95 -1.59
N GLU A 252 18.27 -1.61 -2.48
CA GLU A 252 17.56 -0.98 -3.59
C GLU A 252 16.51 0.03 -3.14
N SER A 253 15.76 -0.24 -2.07
CA SER A 253 14.73 0.69 -1.59
C SER A 253 15.29 2.04 -1.14
N LEU A 254 16.55 2.09 -0.72
CA LEU A 254 17.24 3.32 -0.31
C LEU A 254 17.61 4.22 -1.49
N TYR A 255 17.70 3.68 -2.70
CA TYR A 255 17.98 4.42 -3.95
C TYR A 255 16.73 4.66 -4.80
N TYR A 256 15.64 3.93 -4.53
CA TYR A 256 14.47 3.89 -5.39
C TYR A 256 13.90 5.28 -5.69
N TRP A 257 13.63 6.08 -4.67
CA TRP A 257 12.99 7.38 -4.86
C TRP A 257 13.93 8.43 -5.45
N ASP A 258 15.25 8.35 -5.22
CA ASP A 258 16.21 9.23 -5.87
C ASP A 258 16.17 9.03 -7.39
N ILE A 259 16.29 7.76 -7.83
CA ILE A 259 16.25 7.36 -9.23
C ILE A 259 14.88 7.68 -9.86
N MET A 260 13.79 7.36 -9.17
CA MET A 260 12.44 7.61 -9.67
C MET A 260 12.14 9.11 -9.79
N ASN A 261 12.60 9.96 -8.86
CA ASN A 261 12.36 11.40 -8.93
C ASN A 261 13.09 12.04 -10.11
N TYR A 262 14.31 11.58 -10.43
CA TYR A 262 14.99 11.96 -11.67
C TYR A 262 14.24 11.47 -12.91
N ALA A 263 13.84 10.19 -12.96
CA ALA A 263 13.13 9.61 -14.11
C ALA A 263 11.75 10.25 -14.34
N MET A 264 11.07 10.67 -13.26
CA MET A 264 9.81 11.43 -13.29
C MET A 264 10.00 12.93 -13.52
N GLY A 265 11.24 13.43 -13.65
CA GLY A 265 11.53 14.85 -13.86
C GLY A 265 11.16 15.75 -12.68
N LYS A 266 10.96 15.19 -11.49
CA LYS A 266 10.71 15.94 -10.24
C LYS A 266 11.99 16.57 -9.71
N THR A 267 13.13 15.91 -9.93
CA THR A 267 14.46 16.45 -9.66
C THR A 267 15.04 16.99 -10.97
N PRO A 268 15.54 18.25 -11.00
CA PRO A 268 16.22 18.79 -12.17
C PRO A 268 17.40 17.91 -12.59
N TYR A 269 17.53 17.65 -13.90
CA TYR A 269 18.61 16.80 -14.42
C TYR A 269 19.97 17.47 -14.22
N ASP A 270 20.87 16.74 -13.59
CA ASP A 270 22.28 17.08 -13.41
C ASP A 270 23.10 15.84 -13.77
N LYS A 271 23.82 15.91 -14.90
CA LYS A 271 24.55 14.77 -15.45
C LYS A 271 25.58 14.22 -14.48
N MET A 272 26.29 15.08 -13.74
CA MET A 272 27.33 14.64 -12.81
C MET A 272 26.73 13.93 -11.60
N LYS A 273 25.67 14.50 -11.01
CA LYS A 273 24.97 13.87 -9.87
C LYS A 273 24.34 12.52 -10.24
N VAL A 274 23.81 12.39 -11.45
CA VAL A 274 23.25 11.13 -11.94
C VAL A 274 24.35 10.07 -12.10
N ILE A 275 25.51 10.44 -12.62
CA ILE A 275 26.67 9.53 -12.73
C ILE A 275 27.17 9.12 -11.33
N GLU A 276 27.26 10.05 -10.38
CA GLU A 276 27.62 9.77 -8.99
C GLU A 276 26.64 8.78 -8.34
N LEU A 277 25.34 9.00 -8.50
CA LEU A 277 24.29 8.11 -8.00
C LEU A 277 24.41 6.70 -8.59
N ASN A 278 24.70 6.57 -9.88
CA ASN A 278 24.95 5.26 -10.49
C ASN A 278 26.19 4.58 -9.90
N ASN A 279 27.27 5.33 -9.70
CA ASN A 279 28.49 4.81 -9.09
C ASN A 279 28.24 4.31 -7.66
N GLU A 280 27.38 4.99 -6.89
CA GLU A 280 26.94 4.52 -5.57
C GLU A 280 26.16 3.20 -5.65
N ILE A 281 25.18 3.11 -6.56
CA ILE A 281 24.39 1.88 -6.80
C ILE A 281 25.30 0.70 -7.17
N GLN A 282 26.27 0.93 -8.05
CA GLN A 282 27.25 -0.07 -8.47
C GLN A 282 28.19 -0.48 -7.32
N LYS A 283 28.66 0.48 -6.51
CA LYS A 283 29.43 0.20 -5.29
C LYS A 283 28.64 -0.59 -4.24
N ALA A 284 27.32 -0.38 -4.18
CA ALA A 284 26.42 -1.17 -3.32
C ALA A 284 26.20 -2.61 -3.85
N GLY A 285 26.77 -2.93 -5.02
CA GLY A 285 26.80 -4.26 -5.64
C GLY A 285 25.42 -4.75 -6.08
N LEU A 286 24.52 -3.85 -6.46
CA LEU A 286 23.23 -4.21 -7.04
C LEU A 286 23.45 -4.76 -8.47
N SER A 287 22.67 -5.77 -8.87
CA SER A 287 22.75 -6.32 -10.22
C SER A 287 22.21 -5.31 -11.22
N ASP A 288 22.77 -5.23 -12.43
CA ASP A 288 22.26 -4.39 -13.53
C ASP A 288 20.79 -4.69 -13.92
N THR A 289 20.26 -5.83 -13.49
CA THR A 289 18.85 -6.21 -13.66
C THR A 289 17.95 -5.73 -12.52
N CYS A 290 18.46 -4.93 -11.58
CA CYS A 290 17.67 -4.34 -10.51
C CYS A 290 16.67 -3.30 -11.06
N ASN A 291 15.58 -3.02 -10.36
CA ASN A 291 14.60 -2.03 -10.79
C ASN A 291 15.22 -0.63 -10.93
N VAL A 292 16.04 -0.20 -9.96
CA VAL A 292 16.70 1.12 -10.07
C VAL A 292 17.67 1.19 -11.24
N CYS A 293 18.34 0.09 -11.55
CA CYS A 293 19.24 -0.06 -12.69
C CYS A 293 18.50 -0.01 -14.03
N ARG A 294 17.27 -0.57 -14.10
CA ARG A 294 16.40 -0.49 -15.29
C ARG A 294 15.77 0.87 -15.51
N VAL A 295 15.54 1.63 -14.43
CA VAL A 295 15.00 2.99 -14.54
C VAL A 295 16.11 3.97 -14.93
N TYR A 296 17.36 3.70 -14.55
CA TYR A 296 18.50 4.59 -14.78
C TYR A 296 18.63 5.15 -16.21
N PRO A 297 18.51 4.37 -17.31
CA PRO A 297 18.59 4.90 -18.67
C PRO A 297 17.55 5.99 -18.98
N ILE A 298 16.37 5.90 -18.37
CA ILE A 298 15.25 6.84 -18.58
C ILE A 298 15.64 8.23 -18.07
N ILE A 299 16.46 8.33 -17.02
CA ILE A 299 16.94 9.61 -16.47
C ILE A 299 17.70 10.39 -17.55
N HIS A 300 18.64 9.74 -18.24
CA HIS A 300 19.43 10.37 -19.29
C HIS A 300 18.58 10.72 -20.50
N LEU A 301 17.72 9.80 -20.97
CA LEU A 301 16.86 10.06 -22.12
C LEU A 301 15.92 11.24 -21.86
N ARG A 302 15.32 11.32 -20.67
CA ARG A 302 14.49 12.45 -20.26
C ARG A 302 15.29 13.74 -20.11
N GLY A 303 16.42 13.68 -19.39
CA GLY A 303 17.25 14.83 -19.06
C GLY A 303 17.93 15.48 -20.28
N GLU A 304 18.32 14.66 -21.26
CA GLU A 304 18.90 15.09 -22.54
C GLU A 304 17.83 15.38 -23.61
N ARG A 305 16.54 15.35 -23.22
CA ARG A 305 15.38 15.63 -24.10
C ARG A 305 15.24 14.68 -25.30
N LYS A 306 15.74 13.44 -25.18
CA LYS A 306 15.62 12.36 -26.17
C LYS A 306 14.31 11.59 -25.98
N TYR A 307 13.19 12.28 -26.18
CA TYR A 307 11.88 11.75 -25.82
C TYR A 307 11.43 10.56 -26.67
N ASP A 308 11.73 10.55 -27.97
CA ASP A 308 11.36 9.42 -28.84
C ASP A 308 12.08 8.14 -28.40
N GLU A 309 13.39 8.20 -28.16
CA GLU A 309 14.19 7.09 -27.60
C GLU A 309 13.68 6.65 -26.21
N MET A 310 13.20 7.59 -25.39
CA MET A 310 12.61 7.30 -24.09
C MET A 310 11.31 6.49 -24.21
N LEU A 311 10.40 6.90 -25.10
CA LEU A 311 9.13 6.20 -25.34
C LEU A 311 9.38 4.78 -25.89
N ASP A 312 10.37 4.62 -26.78
CA ASP A 312 10.81 3.33 -27.28
C ASP A 312 11.35 2.44 -26.16
N TYR A 313 12.20 3.00 -25.29
CA TYR A 313 12.74 2.27 -24.14
C TYR A 313 11.63 1.80 -23.19
N LEU A 314 10.68 2.69 -22.86
CA LEU A 314 9.56 2.36 -21.99
C LEU A 314 8.64 1.28 -22.60
N THR A 315 8.44 1.30 -23.91
CA THR A 315 7.67 0.28 -24.64
C THR A 315 8.37 -1.07 -24.58
N LYS A 316 9.66 -1.11 -24.96
CA LYS A 316 10.46 -2.34 -25.03
C LYS A 316 10.64 -3.01 -23.67
N ASN A 317 10.72 -2.23 -22.59
CA ASN A 317 11.01 -2.72 -21.24
C ASN A 317 9.77 -2.73 -20.32
N ALA A 318 8.56 -2.68 -20.88
CA ALA A 318 7.34 -2.47 -20.10
C ALA A 318 7.14 -3.50 -18.98
N SER A 319 7.36 -4.79 -19.27
CA SER A 319 7.18 -5.87 -18.29
C SER A 319 8.23 -5.83 -17.17
N GLN A 320 9.47 -5.44 -17.48
CA GLN A 320 10.56 -5.38 -16.52
C GLN A 320 10.51 -4.13 -15.63
N LEU A 321 9.92 -3.03 -16.12
CA LEU A 321 9.73 -1.79 -15.36
C LEU A 321 8.54 -1.89 -14.38
N GLY A 322 7.56 -2.74 -14.67
CA GLY A 322 6.41 -3.01 -13.79
C GLY A 322 5.73 -1.72 -13.31
N VAL A 323 5.53 -1.59 -12.00
CA VAL A 323 4.86 -0.43 -11.38
C VAL A 323 5.61 0.88 -11.62
N SER A 324 6.95 0.86 -11.72
CA SER A 324 7.73 2.07 -12.00
C SER A 324 7.35 2.71 -13.33
N LYS A 325 6.95 1.91 -14.32
CA LYS A 325 6.50 2.41 -15.63
C LYS A 325 5.31 3.35 -15.49
N LEU A 326 4.28 2.95 -14.73
CA LEU A 326 3.07 3.77 -14.56
C LEU A 326 3.38 5.14 -13.94
N TYR A 327 4.27 5.18 -12.95
CA TYR A 327 4.72 6.44 -12.36
C TYR A 327 5.43 7.34 -13.38
N ILE A 328 6.21 6.74 -14.28
CA ILE A 328 6.91 7.48 -15.34
C ILE A 328 5.91 7.95 -16.40
N ASP A 329 5.03 7.07 -16.90
CA ASP A 329 3.99 7.38 -17.90
C ASP A 329 3.13 8.58 -17.48
N THR A 330 2.68 8.57 -16.22
CA THR A 330 1.84 9.64 -15.64
C THR A 330 2.64 10.88 -15.21
N SER A 331 3.93 10.93 -15.55
CA SER A 331 4.79 12.10 -15.36
C SER A 331 5.27 12.72 -16.67
N LEU A 332 4.79 12.24 -17.83
CA LEU A 332 5.21 12.69 -19.17
C LEU A 332 4.64 14.06 -19.58
N GLU A 333 4.35 14.92 -18.61
CA GLU A 333 4.09 16.34 -18.83
C GLU A 333 5.45 17.04 -18.85
N LEU A 334 6.03 17.10 -20.04
CA LEU A 334 7.40 17.56 -20.22
C LEU A 334 7.47 19.11 -20.26
N PRO A 335 8.51 19.73 -19.67
CA PRO A 335 8.74 21.16 -19.85
C PRO A 335 9.00 21.46 -21.33
N ASP A 336 8.44 22.55 -21.84
CA ASP A 336 8.60 22.99 -23.24
C ASP A 336 8.02 22.02 -24.30
N MET A 337 7.00 21.23 -23.95
CA MET A 337 6.40 20.24 -24.84
C MET A 337 5.70 20.87 -26.07
N SER A 338 6.24 20.60 -27.26
CA SER A 338 5.61 20.98 -28.54
C SER A 338 4.30 20.21 -28.78
N GLY A 339 3.45 20.72 -29.68
CA GLY A 339 2.24 20.03 -30.10
C GLY A 339 2.52 18.63 -30.68
N GLU A 340 3.61 18.49 -31.44
CA GLU A 340 4.05 17.22 -32.00
C GLU A 340 4.46 16.23 -30.91
N THR A 341 5.32 16.64 -29.97
CA THR A 341 5.76 15.79 -28.86
C THR A 341 4.58 15.36 -27.99
N ARG A 342 3.64 16.28 -27.73
CA ARG A 342 2.40 15.96 -27.01
C ARG A 342 1.59 14.88 -27.73
N GLY A 343 1.40 15.01 -29.04
CA GLY A 343 0.71 14.01 -29.85
C GLY A 343 1.38 12.64 -29.81
N LYS A 344 2.72 12.59 -29.89
CA LYS A 344 3.50 11.34 -29.75
C LYS A 344 3.27 10.67 -28.39
N ILE A 345 3.31 11.44 -27.30
CA ILE A 345 3.05 10.91 -25.95
C ILE A 345 1.62 10.37 -25.83
N ILE A 346 0.62 11.12 -26.32
CA ILE A 346 -0.78 10.66 -26.29
C ILE A 346 -0.93 9.33 -27.06
N ASN A 347 -0.36 9.23 -28.26
CA ASN A 347 -0.41 8.00 -29.05
C ASN A 347 0.27 6.82 -28.33
N TYR A 348 1.44 7.07 -27.73
CA TYR A 348 2.15 6.10 -26.91
C TYR A 348 1.30 5.62 -25.72
N LEU A 349 0.64 6.52 -25.00
CA LEU A 349 -0.20 6.18 -23.85
C LEU A 349 -1.47 5.44 -24.26
N ASN A 350 -2.06 5.78 -25.41
CA ASN A 350 -3.18 5.04 -25.99
C ASN A 350 -2.76 3.60 -26.35
N ALA A 351 -1.60 3.40 -26.98
CA ALA A 351 -1.06 2.06 -27.22
C ALA A 351 -0.81 1.28 -25.92
N CYS A 352 -0.37 1.95 -24.85
CA CYS A 352 -0.24 1.34 -23.54
C CYS A 352 -1.59 0.89 -22.95
N ILE A 353 -2.67 1.65 -23.20
CA ILE A 353 -4.04 1.29 -22.78
C ILE A 353 -4.54 0.09 -23.59
N GLU A 354 -4.37 0.09 -24.91
CA GLU A 354 -4.79 -1.00 -25.80
C GLU A 354 -4.11 -2.34 -25.46
N ALA A 355 -2.87 -2.28 -24.96
CA ALA A 355 -2.15 -3.46 -24.50
C ALA A 355 -2.71 -4.05 -23.18
N GLN A 356 -3.54 -3.30 -22.43
CA GLN A 356 -4.21 -3.80 -21.23
C GLN A 356 -5.50 -4.53 -21.60
N LYS A 357 -5.74 -5.69 -20.97
CA LYS A 357 -6.89 -6.55 -21.28
C LYS A 357 -8.15 -6.24 -20.45
N ASP A 358 -8.08 -5.26 -19.54
CA ASP A 358 -9.15 -4.93 -18.59
C ASP A 358 -9.25 -3.42 -18.31
N ASP A 359 -10.39 -2.97 -17.76
CA ASP A 359 -10.57 -1.59 -17.26
C ASP A 359 -9.92 -1.40 -15.87
N SER A 360 -8.65 -1.80 -15.76
CA SER A 360 -7.88 -1.73 -14.53
C SER A 360 -7.68 -0.29 -14.03
N GLY A 361 -7.32 -0.15 -12.76
CA GLY A 361 -6.94 1.14 -12.17
C GLY A 361 -5.77 1.82 -12.90
N VAL A 362 -4.95 1.05 -13.63
CA VAL A 362 -3.89 1.55 -14.51
C VAL A 362 -4.51 2.29 -15.70
N VAL A 363 -5.42 1.65 -16.43
CA VAL A 363 -6.12 2.23 -17.59
C VAL A 363 -6.83 3.53 -17.20
N LYS A 364 -7.51 3.56 -16.05
CA LYS A 364 -8.18 4.77 -15.54
C LYS A 364 -7.21 5.93 -15.30
N GLN A 365 -6.04 5.65 -14.74
CA GLN A 365 -5.00 6.67 -14.51
C GLN A 365 -4.41 7.18 -15.83
N LEU A 366 -4.13 6.30 -16.78
CA LEU A 366 -3.61 6.70 -18.09
C LEU A 366 -4.63 7.54 -18.86
N LYS A 367 -5.91 7.14 -18.92
CA LYS A 367 -6.99 7.92 -19.55
C LYS A 367 -7.12 9.33 -18.96
N ALA A 368 -7.09 9.43 -17.62
CA ALA A 368 -7.14 10.73 -16.95
C ALA A 368 -5.92 11.60 -17.28
N PHE A 369 -4.74 10.99 -17.41
CA PHE A 369 -3.53 11.72 -17.79
C PHE A 369 -3.53 12.16 -19.26
N ILE A 370 -3.99 11.30 -20.19
CA ILE A 370 -4.19 11.65 -21.60
C ILE A 370 -5.16 12.83 -21.71
N TYR A 371 -6.29 12.77 -21.00
CA TYR A 371 -7.26 13.87 -21.00
C TYR A 371 -6.61 15.20 -20.58
N LYS A 372 -5.74 15.18 -19.56
CA LYS A 372 -4.96 16.37 -19.15
C LYS A 372 -4.05 16.86 -20.27
N LEU A 373 -3.37 15.96 -20.99
CA LEU A 373 -2.49 16.33 -22.10
C LEU A 373 -3.27 16.93 -23.28
N GLU A 374 -4.44 16.38 -23.61
CA GLU A 374 -5.33 16.84 -24.69
C GLU A 374 -5.93 18.23 -24.41
N HIS A 375 -6.10 18.57 -23.12
CA HIS A 375 -6.69 19.82 -22.66
C HIS A 375 -5.65 20.67 -21.90
N PRO A 376 -4.56 21.12 -22.55
CA PRO A 376 -3.48 21.85 -21.89
C PRO A 376 -3.92 23.24 -21.39
N ASN A 377 -5.10 23.70 -21.80
CA ASN A 377 -5.66 25.02 -21.49
C ASN A 377 -6.56 25.05 -20.25
N GLY A 378 -6.51 24.02 -19.40
CA GLY A 378 -7.15 24.03 -18.08
C GLY A 378 -6.58 25.10 -17.12
N ILE A 379 -7.00 25.07 -15.86
CA ILE A 379 -6.43 25.93 -14.81
C ILE A 379 -4.93 25.64 -14.66
N ILE A 380 -4.13 26.68 -14.82
CA ILE A 380 -2.69 26.68 -14.59
C ILE A 380 -2.47 27.05 -13.13
N PHE A 381 -1.99 26.08 -12.36
CA PHE A 381 -1.64 26.25 -10.96
C PHE A 381 -0.18 26.69 -10.81
N GLU A 382 0.07 27.64 -9.92
CA GLU A 382 1.41 28.12 -9.60
C GLU A 382 2.31 26.99 -9.08
N LYS A 383 3.58 27.03 -9.49
CA LYS A 383 4.63 26.19 -8.94
C LYS A 383 5.34 26.98 -7.86
N GLY A 384 5.25 26.56 -6.60
CA GLY A 384 5.83 27.29 -5.47
C GLY A 384 5.07 27.07 -4.18
N ASN A 385 5.41 27.86 -3.16
CA ASN A 385 4.72 27.87 -1.88
C ASN A 385 3.59 28.93 -1.84
N LEU A 386 2.72 28.86 -0.83
CA LEU A 386 1.57 29.78 -0.73
C LEU A 386 2.00 31.25 -0.59
N ALA A 387 3.11 31.52 0.09
CA ALA A 387 3.61 32.89 0.29
C ALA A 387 4.07 33.53 -1.04
N GLU A 388 4.71 32.77 -1.92
CA GLU A 388 5.09 33.21 -3.27
C GLU A 388 3.86 33.56 -4.11
N ALA A 389 2.82 32.71 -4.04
CA ALA A 389 1.56 32.97 -4.73
C ALA A 389 0.86 34.22 -4.19
N MET A 390 0.88 34.46 -2.88
CA MET A 390 0.32 35.66 -2.26
C MET A 390 1.07 36.93 -2.68
N ALA A 391 2.40 36.88 -2.73
CA ALA A 391 3.22 37.99 -3.21
C ALA A 391 2.92 38.31 -4.69
N LYS A 392 2.75 37.29 -5.53
CA LYS A 392 2.34 37.44 -6.93
C LYS A 392 0.94 38.05 -7.06
N ALA A 393 -0.01 37.59 -6.25
CA ALA A 393 -1.37 38.11 -6.20
C ALA A 393 -1.40 39.61 -5.86
N LYS A 394 -0.62 40.04 -4.86
CA LYS A 394 -0.44 41.48 -4.53
C LYS A 394 0.12 42.27 -5.70
N LYS A 395 1.17 41.75 -6.34
CA LYS A 395 1.84 42.42 -7.46
C LYS A 395 0.93 42.58 -8.68
N GLU A 396 0.11 41.57 -8.96
CA GLU A 396 -0.80 41.56 -10.11
C GLU A 396 -2.19 42.15 -9.82
N GLY A 397 -2.49 42.47 -8.56
CA GLY A 397 -3.81 42.97 -8.14
C GLY A 397 -4.93 41.94 -8.34
N LYS A 398 -4.62 40.65 -8.22
CA LYS A 398 -5.57 39.53 -8.39
C LYS A 398 -5.83 38.83 -7.07
N LEU A 399 -6.98 38.16 -6.97
CA LEU A 399 -7.24 37.22 -5.87
C LEU A 399 -6.54 35.88 -6.15
N LEU A 400 -6.25 35.13 -5.09
CA LEU A 400 -5.85 33.74 -5.17
C LEU A 400 -7.09 32.86 -5.25
N PHE A 401 -7.05 31.83 -6.09
CA PHE A 401 -7.94 30.68 -6.04
C PHE A 401 -7.17 29.48 -5.47
N VAL A 402 -7.53 29.00 -4.29
CA VAL A 402 -6.82 27.93 -3.59
C VAL A 402 -7.69 26.67 -3.54
N ASP A 403 -7.25 25.59 -4.19
CA ASP A 403 -7.80 24.24 -4.05
C ASP A 403 -7.16 23.55 -2.83
N CYS A 404 -7.87 23.55 -1.69
CA CYS A 404 -7.46 22.84 -0.49
C CYS A 404 -7.84 21.36 -0.60
N TYR A 405 -6.84 20.49 -0.75
CA TYR A 405 -7.03 19.05 -0.99
C TYR A 405 -6.18 18.19 -0.06
N THR A 406 -6.42 16.87 -0.11
CA THR A 406 -5.51 15.84 0.42
C THR A 406 -5.28 14.76 -0.64
N ILE A 407 -4.15 14.05 -0.57
CA ILE A 407 -3.76 13.05 -1.59
C ILE A 407 -4.76 11.88 -1.67
N TRP A 408 -5.39 11.52 -0.56
CA TRP A 408 -6.35 10.42 -0.47
C TRP A 408 -7.79 10.82 -0.82
N CYS A 409 -8.09 12.11 -0.97
CA CYS A 409 -9.43 12.62 -1.27
C CYS A 409 -9.88 12.31 -2.71
N GLY A 410 -10.81 11.35 -2.84
CA GLY A 410 -11.42 10.98 -4.14
C GLY A 410 -12.08 12.14 -4.89
N PRO A 411 -12.97 12.94 -4.26
CA PRO A 411 -13.58 14.10 -4.90
C PRO A 411 -12.55 15.15 -5.37
N CYS A 412 -11.44 15.34 -4.65
CA CYS A 412 -10.37 16.26 -5.03
C CYS A 412 -9.64 15.80 -6.31
N LYS A 413 -9.40 14.49 -6.44
CA LYS A 413 -8.88 13.89 -7.67
C LYS A 413 -9.84 14.10 -8.84
N ARG A 414 -11.15 14.00 -8.60
CA ARG A 414 -12.17 14.28 -9.62
C ARG A 414 -12.09 15.72 -10.12
N MET A 415 -12.02 16.70 -9.20
CA MET A 415 -11.84 18.11 -9.57
C MET A 415 -10.62 18.31 -10.46
N SER A 416 -9.49 17.77 -10.00
CA SER A 416 -8.19 17.91 -10.68
C SER A 416 -8.17 17.29 -12.08
N ASN A 417 -8.81 16.14 -12.25
CA ASN A 417 -8.71 15.34 -13.47
C ASN A 417 -9.86 15.52 -14.45
N GLN A 418 -10.96 16.15 -14.03
CA GLN A 418 -12.17 16.28 -14.87
C GLN A 418 -12.70 17.71 -14.97
N VAL A 419 -12.43 18.57 -13.98
CA VAL A 419 -13.05 19.90 -13.90
C VAL A 419 -12.02 20.99 -14.17
N PHE A 420 -10.92 21.02 -13.40
CA PHE A 420 -9.88 22.04 -13.56
C PHE A 420 -9.13 21.93 -14.89
N VAL A 421 -9.18 20.78 -15.54
CA VAL A 421 -8.57 20.54 -16.85
C VAL A 421 -9.42 21.06 -18.02
N GLN A 422 -10.65 21.51 -17.78
CA GLN A 422 -11.51 22.01 -18.86
C GLN A 422 -11.06 23.41 -19.32
N GLU A 423 -10.91 23.59 -20.63
CA GLU A 423 -10.45 24.83 -21.25
C GLU A 423 -11.32 26.05 -20.89
N ALA A 424 -12.65 25.88 -20.86
CA ALA A 424 -13.56 26.97 -20.49
C ALA A 424 -13.30 27.47 -19.06
N VAL A 425 -13.00 26.56 -18.13
CA VAL A 425 -12.67 26.90 -16.74
C VAL A 425 -11.30 27.57 -16.69
N GLY A 426 -10.29 26.98 -17.35
CA GLY A 426 -8.94 27.55 -17.42
C GLY A 426 -8.91 28.96 -18.00
N ALA A 427 -9.62 29.22 -19.09
CA ALA A 427 -9.70 30.54 -19.73
C ALA A 427 -10.16 31.65 -18.78
N VAL A 428 -11.11 31.35 -17.88
CA VAL A 428 -11.59 32.31 -16.87
C VAL A 428 -10.62 32.37 -15.69
N TYR A 429 -10.27 31.23 -15.10
CA TYR A 429 -9.52 31.19 -13.85
C TYR A 429 -8.08 31.68 -14.01
N ASN A 430 -7.41 31.35 -15.13
CA ASN A 430 -6.03 31.81 -15.40
C ASN A 430 -5.98 33.33 -15.65
N LYS A 431 -7.05 33.91 -16.20
CA LYS A 431 -7.14 35.34 -16.45
C LYS A 431 -7.39 36.12 -15.16
N GLN A 432 -8.23 35.60 -14.27
CA GLN A 432 -8.80 36.35 -13.14
C GLN A 432 -8.10 36.09 -11.81
N PHE A 433 -7.47 34.92 -11.63
CA PHE A 433 -6.93 34.49 -10.34
C PHE A 433 -5.48 34.02 -10.46
N ILE A 434 -4.77 34.08 -9.32
CA ILE A 434 -3.56 33.29 -9.10
C ILE A 434 -3.98 31.94 -8.52
N ASN A 435 -3.88 30.87 -9.31
CA ASN A 435 -4.41 29.57 -8.93
C ASN A 435 -3.37 28.74 -8.16
N VAL A 436 -3.75 28.18 -7.01
CA VAL A 436 -2.87 27.41 -6.14
C VAL A 436 -3.54 26.09 -5.77
N LYS A 437 -2.79 24.98 -5.82
CA LYS A 437 -3.21 23.73 -5.16
C LYS A 437 -2.46 23.62 -3.85
N LEU A 438 -3.18 23.34 -2.78
CA LEU A 438 -2.60 23.26 -1.45
C LEU A 438 -2.96 21.93 -0.79
N ASP A 439 -1.96 21.07 -0.61
CA ASP A 439 -2.09 19.85 0.18
C ASP A 439 -2.15 20.24 1.67
N MET A 440 -3.30 19.98 2.28
CA MET A 440 -3.61 20.39 3.65
C MET A 440 -2.86 19.56 4.70
N GLU A 441 -2.18 18.48 4.29
CA GLU A 441 -1.28 17.67 5.13
C GLU A 441 0.19 18.11 5.05
N GLN A 442 0.53 19.09 4.19
CA GLN A 442 1.87 19.64 4.06
C GLN A 442 2.03 20.95 4.84
N LYS A 443 3.27 21.42 5.00
CA LYS A 443 3.64 22.59 5.83
C LYS A 443 2.70 23.79 5.64
N ASP A 444 2.57 24.29 4.41
CA ASP A 444 1.75 25.47 4.11
C ASP A 444 0.25 25.22 4.37
N GLY A 445 -0.23 24.00 4.10
CA GLY A 445 -1.59 23.57 4.38
C GLY A 445 -1.90 23.53 5.88
N ILE A 446 -0.98 23.00 6.69
CA ILE A 446 -1.08 22.97 8.16
C ILE A 446 -1.07 24.40 8.71
N GLU A 447 -0.23 25.28 8.19
CA GLU A 447 -0.18 26.70 8.59
C GLU A 447 -1.46 27.44 8.21
N LEU A 448 -1.99 27.22 7.00
CA LEU A 448 -3.26 27.79 6.58
C LEU A 448 -4.41 27.31 7.48
N ASN A 449 -4.46 26.00 7.77
CA ASN A 449 -5.55 25.41 8.57
C ASN A 449 -5.62 25.97 10.00
N LYS A 450 -4.50 26.43 10.57
CA LYS A 450 -4.47 27.11 11.87
C LYS A 450 -5.15 28.47 11.84
N LYS A 451 -5.04 29.19 10.71
CA LYS A 451 -5.61 30.53 10.53
C LYS A 451 -7.05 30.48 9.99
N HIS A 452 -7.29 29.59 9.04
CA HIS A 452 -8.55 29.41 8.34
C HIS A 452 -8.92 27.93 8.32
N PRO A 453 -9.66 27.43 9.34
CA PRO A 453 -9.97 26.02 9.45
C PRO A 453 -10.69 25.47 8.22
N VAL A 454 -10.11 24.42 7.63
CA VAL A 454 -10.67 23.62 6.54
C VAL A 454 -11.04 22.25 7.11
N THR A 455 -12.35 22.01 7.25
CA THR A 455 -12.89 20.81 7.91
C THR A 455 -13.39 19.75 6.92
N SER A 456 -13.30 20.01 5.62
CA SER A 456 -13.80 19.12 4.56
C SER A 456 -13.05 19.36 3.25
N TYR A 457 -12.92 18.32 2.43
CA TYR A 457 -12.16 18.37 1.17
C TYR A 457 -13.00 17.91 -0.03
N PRO A 458 -12.84 18.54 -1.21
CA PRO A 458 -12.08 19.78 -1.42
C PRO A 458 -12.78 20.97 -0.74
N THR A 459 -12.00 21.97 -0.33
CA THR A 459 -12.50 23.31 -0.02
C THR A 459 -11.82 24.27 -0.98
N LEU A 460 -12.60 25.13 -1.63
CA LEU A 460 -12.11 26.13 -2.56
C LEU A 460 -12.14 27.50 -1.87
N LEU A 461 -10.98 28.14 -1.75
CA LEU A 461 -10.86 29.46 -1.15
C LEU A 461 -10.53 30.49 -2.21
N PHE A 462 -11.16 31.66 -2.08
CA PHE A 462 -10.78 32.88 -2.78
C PHE A 462 -10.20 33.81 -1.75
N MET A 463 -8.93 34.22 -1.94
CA MET A 463 -8.17 34.97 -0.94
C MET A 463 -7.55 36.21 -1.55
N ASP A 464 -7.41 37.29 -0.78
CA ASP A 464 -6.58 38.42 -1.20
C ASP A 464 -5.09 38.12 -0.98
N GLY A 465 -4.23 39.02 -1.47
CA GLY A 465 -2.79 38.88 -1.32
C GLY A 465 -2.27 39.01 0.12
N ASP A 466 -3.09 39.52 1.06
CA ASP A 466 -2.79 39.61 2.49
C ASP A 466 -3.18 38.33 3.26
N GLY A 467 -3.95 37.45 2.61
CA GLY A 467 -4.35 36.16 3.13
C GLY A 467 -5.75 36.18 3.74
N ASN A 468 -6.54 37.24 3.54
CA ASN A 468 -7.93 37.27 3.99
C ASN A 468 -8.81 36.45 3.04
N ILE A 469 -9.78 35.72 3.60
CA ILE A 469 -10.73 34.94 2.81
C ILE A 469 -11.84 35.87 2.28
N VAL A 470 -11.89 36.03 0.96
CA VAL A 470 -12.99 36.71 0.27
C VAL A 470 -14.20 35.78 0.13
N LYS A 471 -13.96 34.52 -0.23
CA LYS A 471 -15.03 33.51 -0.36
C LYS A 471 -14.52 32.11 -0.04
N LYS A 472 -15.37 31.28 0.56
CA LYS A 472 -15.11 29.87 0.87
C LYS A 472 -16.23 28.99 0.35
N ILE A 473 -15.88 27.96 -0.42
CA ILE A 473 -16.81 26.98 -0.96
C ILE A 473 -16.38 25.59 -0.48
N ILE A 474 -17.32 24.83 0.07
CA ILE A 474 -17.07 23.49 0.59
C ILE A 474 -17.61 22.46 -0.43
N GLY A 475 -16.78 21.45 -0.75
CA GLY A 475 -17.16 20.34 -1.62
C GLY A 475 -16.82 20.53 -3.10
N ALA A 476 -16.81 19.42 -3.82
CA ALA A 476 -16.50 19.38 -5.25
C ALA A 476 -17.57 20.12 -6.09
N GLN A 477 -17.11 20.82 -7.13
CA GLN A 477 -17.94 21.58 -8.08
C GLN A 477 -17.83 20.99 -9.49
N ASN A 478 -18.86 21.17 -10.31
CA ASN A 478 -18.72 20.97 -11.75
C ASN A 478 -18.20 22.27 -12.42
N ALA A 479 -17.91 22.20 -13.71
CA ALA A 479 -17.35 23.34 -14.46
C ALA A 479 -18.29 24.55 -14.48
N ASP A 480 -19.58 24.34 -14.73
CA ASP A 480 -20.58 25.42 -14.79
C ASP A 480 -20.68 26.17 -13.46
N ASN A 481 -20.68 25.45 -12.33
CA ASN A 481 -20.68 26.07 -11.01
C ASN A 481 -19.40 26.86 -10.75
N LEU A 482 -18.23 26.36 -11.16
CA LEU A 482 -16.98 27.12 -11.00
C LEU A 482 -17.00 28.43 -11.80
N LEU A 483 -17.53 28.43 -13.02
CA LEU A 483 -17.65 29.63 -13.85
C LEU A 483 -18.63 30.64 -13.21
N LYS A 484 -19.73 30.15 -12.65
CA LYS A 484 -20.67 30.99 -11.90
C LYS A 484 -20.03 31.60 -10.66
N ILE A 485 -19.33 30.79 -9.85
CA ILE A 485 -18.63 31.24 -8.65
C ILE A 485 -17.59 32.31 -8.98
N ALA A 486 -16.78 32.09 -10.02
CA ALA A 486 -15.79 33.07 -10.48
C ALA A 486 -16.46 34.41 -10.81
N SER A 487 -17.57 34.37 -11.55
CA SER A 487 -18.33 35.57 -11.92
C SER A 487 -18.91 36.31 -10.71
N GLU A 488 -19.29 35.60 -9.64
CA GLU A 488 -19.76 36.20 -8.39
C GLU A 488 -18.63 36.85 -7.59
N VAL A 489 -17.47 36.21 -7.55
CA VAL A 489 -16.29 36.72 -6.80
C VAL A 489 -15.73 37.98 -7.46
N ILE A 490 -15.68 38.03 -8.79
CA ILE A 490 -15.12 39.18 -9.53
C ILE A 490 -16.00 40.45 -9.43
N LYS A 491 -17.29 40.30 -9.12
CA LYS A 491 -18.24 41.42 -9.03
C LYS A 491 -18.24 42.13 -7.66
N GLN A 492 -17.54 41.58 -6.68
CA GLN A 492 -17.35 42.17 -5.35
C GLN A 492 -16.10 43.05 -5.36
#